data_AF-A0A9W8Y623-F1
#
_entry.id   AF-A0A9W8Y623-F1
#
_cell.length_a   1.000
_cell.length_b   1.000
_cell.length_c   1.000
_cell.angle_alpha   90.00
_cell.angle_beta   90.00
_cell.angle_gamma   90.00
#
_symmetry.space_group_name_H-M   'P 1'
#
loop_
_entity.id
_entity.type
_entity.pdbx_description
1 polymer ?
#
loop_
_entity_poly.entity_id
_entity_poly.type
_entity_poly.pdbx_seq_one_letter_code
_entity_poly.pdbx_strand_id
1 'polypeptide(L)'
;MIVPDSTRFQDMSIFKCGVGHSLHALGMVTNGVFDRHPKAQVILGHLAEHTPFDMWRFNHCLRIARRSLSLDCKKTIREYFNENFWVTTSGHFSTTTLNFVKDQVNADRIFFSVDHPFEKFEDGCDWFDGAEMNTGDRLKIGRENAKDLSKLGEYKDSDAKVV
;
A
#
# COMPACT_ATOMS: atom_id res chain seq x y z
N MET A 1 16.14 -31.04 -21.79
CA MET A 1 16.40 -29.78 -21.06
C MET A 1 15.29 -28.82 -21.47
N ILE A 2 14.27 -28.67 -20.63
CA ILE A 2 13.14 -27.78 -20.91
C ILE A 2 13.61 -26.36 -20.58
N VAL A 3 13.77 -25.52 -21.59
CA VAL A 3 14.00 -24.08 -21.39
C VAL A 3 12.69 -23.50 -20.83
N PRO A 4 12.68 -22.88 -19.64
CA PRO A 4 11.47 -22.25 -19.12
C PRO A 4 11.10 -21.09 -20.03
N ASP A 5 9.86 -21.08 -20.50
CA ASP A 5 9.26 -19.94 -21.17
C ASP A 5 9.18 -18.76 -20.17
N SER A 6 9.75 -17.61 -20.54
CA SER A 6 9.75 -16.39 -19.73
C SER A 6 8.35 -15.89 -19.41
N THR A 7 7.35 -16.24 -20.22
CA THR A 7 5.94 -15.87 -19.96
C THR A 7 5.36 -16.63 -18.76
N ARG A 8 5.73 -17.90 -18.54
CA ARG A 8 5.27 -18.68 -17.38
C ARG A 8 5.92 -18.29 -16.05
N PHE A 9 7.12 -17.69 -16.09
CA PHE A 9 7.78 -17.20 -14.88
C PHE A 9 7.12 -15.92 -14.34
N GLN A 10 6.60 -15.07 -15.23
CA GLN A 10 5.80 -13.91 -14.86
C GLN A 10 4.45 -14.32 -14.24
N ASP A 11 3.83 -15.38 -14.78
CA ASP A 11 2.48 -15.87 -14.42
C ASP A 11 2.32 -16.28 -12.94
N MET A 12 3.39 -16.81 -12.31
CA MET A 12 3.38 -17.14 -10.87
C MET A 12 4.03 -16.07 -9.99
N SER A 13 4.73 -15.09 -10.58
CA SER A 13 5.39 -14.02 -9.83
C SER A 13 4.38 -13.03 -9.25
N ILE A 14 3.27 -12.79 -9.96
CA ILE A 14 2.18 -11.91 -9.51
C ILE A 14 1.55 -12.40 -8.20
N PHE A 15 1.36 -13.72 -8.05
CA PHE A 15 0.84 -14.31 -6.80
C PHE A 15 1.88 -14.36 -5.67
N LYS A 16 3.17 -14.38 -5.99
CA LYS A 16 4.27 -14.43 -4.99
C LYS A 16 4.66 -13.05 -4.46
N CYS A 17 4.47 -12.02 -5.29
CA CYS A 17 4.73 -10.62 -5.01
C CYS A 17 4.20 -10.22 -3.62
N GLY A 18 2.91 -10.45 -3.37
CA GLY A 18 2.29 -10.07 -2.10
C GLY A 18 2.85 -10.76 -0.87
N VAL A 19 3.21 -12.05 -0.96
CA VAL A 19 3.81 -12.77 0.18
C VAL A 19 5.22 -12.27 0.48
N GLY A 20 6.04 -12.05 -0.56
CA GLY A 20 7.41 -11.56 -0.39
C GLY A 20 7.46 -10.15 0.18
N HIS A 21 6.64 -9.23 -0.36
CA HIS A 21 6.59 -7.84 0.08
C HIS A 21 6.02 -7.67 1.49
N SER A 22 4.93 -8.37 1.81
CA SER A 22 4.35 -8.35 3.16
C SER A 22 5.32 -8.91 4.21
N LEU A 23 6.01 -10.01 3.89
CA LEU A 23 7.03 -10.58 4.78
C LEU A 23 8.17 -9.58 5.05
N HIS A 24 8.66 -8.92 4.00
CA HIS A 24 9.73 -7.92 4.16
C HIS A 24 9.23 -6.72 4.99
N ALA A 25 8.06 -6.16 4.68
CA ALA A 25 7.48 -5.05 5.42
C ALA A 25 7.29 -5.37 6.91
N LEU A 26 6.73 -6.55 7.24
CA LEU A 26 6.58 -7.01 8.61
C LEU A 26 7.93 -7.32 9.27
N GLY A 27 8.93 -7.76 8.50
CA GLY A 27 10.31 -7.92 8.95
C GLY A 27 10.93 -6.58 9.37
N MET A 28 10.70 -5.51 8.60
CA MET A 28 11.15 -4.16 8.97
C MET A 28 10.51 -3.68 10.27
N VAL A 29 9.21 -3.93 10.43
CA VAL A 29 8.48 -3.62 11.67
C VAL A 29 9.06 -4.39 12.85
N THR A 30 9.11 -5.71 12.77
CA THR A 30 9.51 -6.58 13.90
C THR A 30 10.98 -6.41 14.30
N ASN A 31 11.87 -6.10 13.36
CA ASN A 31 13.28 -5.80 13.62
C ASN A 31 13.52 -4.32 14.02
N GLY A 32 12.48 -3.55 14.33
CA GLY A 32 12.59 -2.20 14.88
C GLY A 32 13.19 -1.16 13.93
N VAL A 33 13.10 -1.36 12.60
CA VAL A 33 13.66 -0.42 11.61
C VAL A 33 13.04 0.96 11.78
N PHE A 34 11.73 1.04 11.92
CA PHE A 34 11.02 2.31 12.09
C PHE A 34 11.21 2.93 13.48
N ASP A 35 11.60 2.15 14.49
CA ASP A 35 11.94 2.73 15.79
C ASP A 35 13.33 3.38 15.77
N ARG A 36 14.26 2.83 14.98
CA ARG A 36 15.57 3.46 14.70
C ARG A 36 15.47 4.61 13.71
N HIS A 37 14.54 4.53 12.78
CA HIS A 37 14.34 5.51 11.70
C HIS A 37 12.87 5.96 11.64
N PRO A 38 12.38 6.73 12.62
CA PRO A 38 10.95 7.07 12.73
C PRO A 38 10.41 7.92 11.57
N LYS A 39 11.29 8.60 10.84
CA LYS A 39 10.92 9.41 9.67
C LYS A 39 10.95 8.63 8.35
N ALA A 40 11.40 7.38 8.35
CA ALA A 40 11.44 6.57 7.13
C ALA A 40 10.01 6.34 6.61
N GLN A 41 9.82 6.54 5.30
CA GLN A 41 8.56 6.29 4.61
C GLN A 41 8.76 5.12 3.64
N VAL A 42 7.85 4.16 3.66
CA VAL A 42 7.86 2.98 2.79
C VAL A 42 6.53 2.91 2.05
N ILE A 43 6.58 2.64 0.75
CA ILE A 43 5.40 2.55 -0.09
C ILE A 43 5.18 1.08 -0.44
N LEU A 44 3.95 0.58 -0.25
CA LEU A 44 3.53 -0.76 -0.63
C LEU A 44 2.47 -0.68 -1.73
N GLY A 45 2.70 -1.42 -2.82
CA GLY A 45 1.75 -1.56 -3.92
C GLY A 45 0.52 -2.40 -3.56
N HIS A 46 -0.36 -2.60 -4.54
CA HIS A 46 -1.36 -3.68 -4.54
C HIS A 46 -2.26 -3.70 -3.31
N LEU A 47 -2.63 -2.50 -2.84
CA LEU A 47 -3.39 -2.28 -1.61
C LEU A 47 -2.72 -2.89 -0.36
N ALA A 48 -1.40 -2.72 -0.29
CA ALA A 48 -0.48 -3.15 0.76
C ALA A 48 -0.37 -4.66 0.94
N GLU A 49 -0.45 -5.42 -0.15
CA GLU A 49 0.08 -6.78 -0.20
C GLU A 49 -0.47 -7.70 0.89
N HIS A 50 -1.80 -7.76 0.99
CA HIS A 50 -2.57 -8.51 2.00
C HIS A 50 -2.45 -8.00 3.44
N THR A 51 -1.51 -7.10 3.74
CA THR A 51 -1.27 -6.68 5.13
C THR A 51 -2.47 -6.02 5.83
N PRO A 52 -3.33 -5.23 5.14
CA PRO A 52 -4.52 -4.68 5.79
C PRO A 52 -5.53 -5.76 6.20
N PHE A 53 -5.60 -6.87 5.46
CA PHE A 53 -6.54 -7.96 5.74
C PHE A 53 -6.29 -8.56 7.12
N ASP A 54 -5.02 -8.86 7.43
CA ASP A 54 -4.60 -9.42 8.70
C ASP A 54 -4.22 -8.36 9.76
N MET A 55 -4.59 -7.09 9.56
CA MET A 55 -4.20 -5.99 10.45
C MET A 55 -4.55 -6.27 11.92
N TRP A 56 -5.74 -6.82 12.19
CA TRP A 56 -6.13 -7.23 13.54
C TRP A 56 -5.23 -8.35 14.08
N ARG A 57 -4.98 -9.37 13.26
CA ARG A 57 -4.18 -10.54 13.63
C ARG A 57 -2.73 -10.16 13.88
N PHE A 58 -2.11 -9.36 13.02
CA PHE A 58 -0.74 -8.87 13.23
C PHE A 58 -0.64 -8.03 14.49
N ASN A 59 -1.60 -7.16 14.75
CA ASN A 59 -1.60 -6.38 15.99
C ASN A 59 -1.67 -7.26 17.23
N HIS A 60 -2.55 -8.26 17.20
CA HIS A 60 -2.70 -9.24 18.27
C HIS A 60 -1.41 -10.05 18.49
N CYS A 61 -0.83 -10.60 17.40
CA CYS A 61 0.39 -11.39 17.43
C CYS A 61 1.59 -10.58 17.90
N LEU A 62 1.77 -9.35 17.41
CA LEU A 62 2.85 -8.45 17.86
C LEU A 62 2.77 -8.17 19.35
N ARG A 63 1.56 -7.93 19.88
CA ARG A 63 1.37 -7.73 21.32
C ARG A 63 1.76 -8.95 22.15
N ILE A 64 1.45 -10.17 21.68
CA ILE A 64 1.87 -11.41 22.36
C ILE A 64 3.37 -11.57 22.24
N ALA A 65 3.90 -11.47 21.01
CA ALA A 65 5.30 -11.67 20.71
C ALA A 65 6.18 -10.70 21.49
N ARG A 66 5.80 -9.42 21.66
CA ARG A 66 6.53 -8.46 22.51
C ARG A 66 6.60 -8.83 24.00
N ARG A 67 5.66 -9.64 24.49
CA ARG A 67 5.67 -10.12 25.89
C ARG A 67 6.51 -11.38 26.06
N SER A 68 6.52 -12.25 25.04
CA SER A 68 7.16 -13.57 25.09
C SER A 68 8.53 -13.62 24.42
N LEU A 69 8.79 -12.70 23.51
CA LEU A 69 9.99 -12.56 22.70
C LEU A 69 10.47 -11.11 22.85
N SER A 70 11.78 -10.90 23.03
CA SER A 70 12.38 -9.57 23.09
C SER A 70 12.40 -8.94 21.69
N LEU A 71 11.23 -8.57 21.16
CA LEU A 71 11.12 -7.86 19.88
C LEU A 71 11.53 -6.40 20.05
N ASP A 72 12.25 -5.88 19.05
CA ASP A 72 12.71 -4.49 19.03
C ASP A 72 11.57 -3.49 18.76
N CYS A 73 10.47 -3.94 18.17
CA CYS A 73 9.34 -3.10 17.79
C CYS A 73 8.61 -2.48 18.99
N LYS A 74 8.46 -1.15 19.01
CA LYS A 74 7.87 -0.40 20.12
C LYS A 74 6.40 -0.03 19.94
N LYS A 75 5.91 0.02 18.71
CA LYS A 75 4.53 0.46 18.40
C LYS A 75 3.65 -0.71 17.97
N THR A 76 2.36 -0.43 17.82
CA THR A 76 1.38 -1.31 17.18
C THR A 76 1.56 -1.28 15.67
N ILE A 77 1.06 -2.31 14.98
CA ILE A 77 1.11 -2.34 13.51
C ILE A 77 0.34 -1.17 12.90
N ARG A 78 -0.79 -0.76 13.50
CA ARG A 78 -1.59 0.38 13.03
C ARG A 78 -0.83 1.70 13.13
N GLU A 79 -0.09 1.91 14.22
CA GLU A 79 0.77 3.09 14.38
C GLU A 79 1.86 3.12 13.30
N TYR A 80 2.54 2.01 13.02
CA TYR A 80 3.51 1.98 11.93
C TYR A 80 2.88 2.24 10.56
N PHE A 81 1.66 1.74 10.30
CA PHE A 81 0.96 2.04 9.06
C PHE A 81 0.60 3.52 8.92
N ASN A 82 0.17 4.15 10.00
CA ASN A 82 -0.20 5.56 10.00
C ASN A 82 1.03 6.50 9.90
N GLU A 83 2.20 6.07 10.38
CA GLU A 83 3.39 6.93 10.45
C GLU A 83 4.43 6.65 9.36
N ASN A 84 4.58 5.40 8.94
CA ASN A 84 5.71 4.94 8.12
C ASN A 84 5.29 4.32 6.78
N PHE A 85 4.12 3.70 6.68
CA PHE A 85 3.70 3.05 5.44
C PHE A 85 2.73 3.90 4.62
N TRP A 86 2.88 3.83 3.31
CA TRP A 86 1.93 4.30 2.33
C TRP A 86 1.46 3.15 1.47
N VAL A 87 0.25 3.26 0.94
CA VAL A 87 -0.43 2.21 0.20
C VAL A 87 -0.80 2.72 -1.19
N THR A 88 -0.65 1.89 -2.22
CA THR A 88 -1.07 2.24 -3.57
C THR A 88 -2.12 1.30 -4.13
N THR A 89 -2.91 1.77 -5.09
CA THR A 89 -3.92 0.97 -5.80
C THR A 89 -3.37 0.15 -6.96
N SER A 90 -2.04 0.10 -7.14
CA SER A 90 -1.36 -0.51 -8.30
C SER A 90 -1.85 -1.95 -8.53
N GLY A 91 -2.32 -2.27 -9.73
CA GLY A 91 -2.83 -3.61 -10.07
C GLY A 91 -3.94 -4.17 -9.17
N HIS A 92 -4.65 -3.33 -8.42
CA HIS A 92 -5.72 -3.76 -7.52
C HIS A 92 -6.93 -2.82 -7.60
N PHE A 93 -7.57 -2.82 -8.77
CA PHE A 93 -8.68 -1.93 -9.14
C PHE A 93 -10.04 -2.43 -8.60
N SER A 94 -10.14 -2.58 -7.27
CA SER A 94 -11.33 -3.07 -6.57
C SER A 94 -11.84 -2.03 -5.56
N THR A 95 -13.01 -1.46 -5.83
CA THR A 95 -13.63 -0.49 -4.91
C THR A 95 -13.96 -1.12 -3.55
N THR A 96 -14.37 -2.38 -3.52
CA THR A 96 -14.61 -3.12 -2.27
C THR A 96 -13.34 -3.24 -1.44
N THR A 97 -12.22 -3.60 -2.06
CA THR A 97 -10.94 -3.72 -1.35
C THR A 97 -10.44 -2.35 -0.91
N LEU A 98 -10.57 -1.32 -1.77
CA LEU A 98 -10.20 0.05 -1.43
C LEU A 98 -10.94 0.54 -0.18
N ASN A 99 -12.26 0.33 -0.11
CA ASN A 99 -13.06 0.69 1.06
C ASN A 99 -12.60 -0.05 2.32
N PHE A 100 -12.37 -1.35 2.22
CA PHE A 100 -11.83 -2.13 3.34
C PHE A 100 -10.47 -1.58 3.82
N VAL A 101 -9.56 -1.24 2.90
CA VAL A 101 -8.23 -0.73 3.24
C VAL A 101 -8.31 0.67 3.86
N LYS A 102 -9.18 1.55 3.35
CA LYS A 102 -9.45 2.86 3.97
C LYS A 102 -9.85 2.73 5.44
N ASP A 103 -10.68 1.74 5.78
CA ASP A 103 -11.08 1.46 7.16
C ASP A 103 -9.91 0.95 8.04
N GLN A 104 -8.85 0.40 7.45
CA GLN A 104 -7.69 -0.11 8.20
C GLN A 104 -6.54 0.90 8.36
N VAL A 105 -6.23 1.69 7.32
CA VAL A 105 -5.01 2.52 7.24
C VAL A 105 -5.25 4.02 6.99
N ASN A 106 -6.52 4.46 6.95
CA ASN A 106 -6.97 5.81 6.60
C ASN A 106 -6.67 6.20 5.13
N ALA A 107 -7.61 6.91 4.49
CA ALA A 107 -7.46 7.45 3.14
C ALA A 107 -6.24 8.37 2.99
N ASP A 108 -5.80 9.03 4.06
CA ASP A 108 -4.62 9.89 4.09
C ASP A 108 -3.29 9.14 3.84
N ARG A 109 -3.30 7.80 3.86
CA ARG A 109 -2.12 6.95 3.62
C ARG A 109 -2.20 6.19 2.29
N ILE A 110 -3.15 6.52 1.42
CA ILE A 110 -3.39 5.81 0.16
C ILE A 110 -3.19 6.76 -1.02
N PHE A 111 -2.51 6.34 -2.08
CA PHE A 111 -2.49 7.06 -3.35
C PHE A 111 -2.75 6.15 -4.55
N PHE A 112 -3.26 6.75 -5.62
CA PHE A 112 -3.54 6.08 -6.87
C PHE A 112 -2.24 5.68 -7.57
N SER A 113 -2.23 4.49 -8.16
CA SER A 113 -1.17 3.98 -9.02
C SER A 113 -1.74 2.89 -9.93
N VAL A 114 -1.10 2.68 -11.09
CA VAL A 114 -1.57 1.77 -12.13
C VAL A 114 -0.81 0.44 -12.14
N ASP A 115 0.53 0.45 -12.00
CA ASP A 115 1.42 -0.69 -12.31
C ASP A 115 1.71 -0.89 -13.82
N HIS A 116 1.84 0.21 -14.55
CA HIS A 116 2.24 0.18 -15.95
C HIS A 116 3.71 -0.29 -16.09
N PRO A 117 4.05 -1.18 -17.06
CA PRO A 117 3.25 -1.65 -18.20
C PRO A 117 2.53 -2.99 -18.02
N PHE A 118 2.48 -3.53 -16.80
CA PHE A 118 1.77 -4.79 -16.54
C PHE A 118 0.25 -4.59 -16.62
N GLU A 119 -0.21 -3.48 -16.06
CA GLU A 119 -1.59 -3.02 -16.17
C GLU A 119 -1.71 -1.88 -17.18
N LYS A 120 -2.91 -1.77 -17.77
CA LYS A 120 -3.23 -0.70 -18.71
C LYS A 120 -3.70 0.56 -17.97
N PHE A 121 -3.45 1.72 -18.56
CA PHE A 121 -3.91 2.98 -17.99
C PHE A 121 -5.44 3.04 -17.95
N GLU A 122 -6.11 2.54 -18.99
CA GLU A 122 -7.56 2.53 -19.10
C GLU A 122 -8.19 1.75 -17.94
N ASP A 123 -7.68 0.55 -17.64
CA ASP A 123 -8.22 -0.30 -16.56
C ASP A 123 -8.13 0.39 -15.19
N GLY A 124 -7.01 1.07 -14.90
CA GLY A 124 -6.82 1.78 -13.63
C GLY A 124 -7.56 3.11 -13.55
N CYS A 125 -7.47 3.93 -14.59
CA CYS A 125 -8.07 5.26 -14.64
C CYS A 125 -9.60 5.20 -14.73
N ASP A 126 -10.16 4.36 -15.62
CA ASP A 126 -11.62 4.25 -15.77
C ASP A 126 -12.26 3.71 -14.49
N TRP A 127 -11.60 2.75 -13.82
CA TRP A 127 -12.03 2.28 -12.51
C TRP A 127 -12.01 3.40 -11.48
N PHE A 128 -10.87 4.09 -11.33
CA PHE A 128 -10.72 5.09 -10.28
C PHE A 128 -11.69 6.26 -10.49
N ASP A 129 -11.83 6.74 -11.73
CA ASP A 129 -12.78 7.79 -12.10
C ASP A 129 -14.24 7.34 -11.87
N GLY A 130 -14.58 6.09 -12.15
CA GLY A 130 -15.91 5.53 -11.92
C GLY A 130 -16.23 5.06 -10.50
N ALA A 131 -15.24 4.95 -9.59
CA ALA A 131 -15.44 4.35 -8.28
C ALA A 131 -16.30 5.22 -7.34
N GLU A 132 -17.22 4.59 -6.61
CA GLU A 132 -18.06 5.28 -5.63
C GLU A 132 -17.22 5.71 -4.41
N MET A 133 -16.96 7.01 -4.29
CA MET A 133 -16.25 7.61 -3.15
C MET A 133 -16.57 9.10 -3.03
N ASN A 134 -16.42 9.64 -1.81
CA ASN A 134 -16.58 11.09 -1.61
C ASN A 134 -15.45 11.87 -2.31
N THR A 135 -15.75 13.11 -2.71
CA THR A 135 -14.82 13.96 -3.46
C THR A 135 -13.51 14.25 -2.71
N GLY A 136 -13.56 14.32 -1.37
CA GLY A 136 -12.36 14.56 -0.54
C GLY A 136 -11.36 13.41 -0.63
N ASP A 137 -11.83 12.18 -0.45
CA ASP A 137 -10.99 10.98 -0.57
C ASP A 137 -10.51 10.78 -2.01
N ARG A 138 -11.37 11.05 -3.00
CA ARG A 138 -10.99 11.02 -4.42
C ARG A 138 -9.82 11.94 -4.71
N LEU A 139 -9.88 13.17 -4.20
CA LEU A 139 -8.83 14.17 -4.37
C LEU A 139 -7.52 13.77 -3.67
N LYS A 140 -7.62 13.31 -2.42
CA LYS A 140 -6.48 12.83 -1.63
C LYS A 140 -5.77 11.66 -2.30
N ILE A 141 -6.52 10.61 -2.61
CA ILE A 141 -5.98 9.37 -3.18
C ILE A 141 -5.52 9.62 -4.62
N GLY A 142 -6.28 10.36 -5.41
CA GLY A 142 -5.95 10.61 -6.81
C GLY A 142 -4.69 11.45 -7.01
N ARG A 143 -4.38 12.39 -6.09
CA ARG A 143 -3.20 13.25 -6.24
C ARG A 143 -2.61 13.86 -4.97
N GLU A 144 -3.40 14.40 -4.05
CA GLU A 144 -2.85 15.31 -3.02
C GLU A 144 -1.90 14.58 -2.06
N ASN A 145 -2.19 13.33 -1.71
CA ASN A 145 -1.31 12.53 -0.87
C ASN A 145 0.07 12.31 -1.52
N ALA A 146 0.10 12.03 -2.83
CA ALA A 146 1.33 11.83 -3.57
C ALA A 146 2.10 13.14 -3.78
N LYS A 147 1.37 14.25 -4.03
CA LYS A 147 1.92 15.62 -4.09
C LYS A 147 2.67 15.95 -2.80
N ASP A 148 2.02 15.74 -1.66
CA ASP A 148 2.57 16.04 -0.34
C ASP A 148 3.79 15.18 0.00
N LEU A 149 3.70 13.86 -0.19
CA LEU A 149 4.78 12.93 0.11
C LEU A 149 6.02 13.19 -0.76
N SER A 150 5.82 13.37 -2.06
CA SER A 150 6.91 13.51 -3.04
C SER A 150 7.37 14.95 -3.22
N LYS A 151 6.73 15.90 -2.52
CA LYS A 151 7.00 17.35 -2.61
C LYS A 151 6.95 17.86 -4.05
N LEU A 152 5.94 17.42 -4.78
CA LEU A 152 5.75 17.84 -6.16
C LEU A 152 5.31 19.31 -6.18
N GLY A 153 5.98 20.12 -6.99
CA GLY A 153 5.50 21.45 -7.35
C GLY A 153 4.38 21.38 -8.39
N GLU A 154 4.17 22.48 -9.11
CA GLU A 154 3.19 22.51 -10.19
C GLU A 154 3.51 21.49 -11.29
N TYR A 155 2.48 20.75 -11.72
CA TYR A 155 2.52 19.88 -12.88
C TYR A 155 1.20 20.01 -13.64
N LYS A 156 1.13 19.41 -14.82
CA LYS A 156 -0.06 19.46 -15.66
C LYS A 156 -1.29 18.98 -14.87
N ASP A 157 -2.31 19.83 -14.77
CA ASP A 157 -3.58 19.55 -14.10
C ASP A 157 -3.48 19.27 -12.58
N SER A 158 -2.39 19.70 -11.93
CA SER A 158 -2.14 19.59 -10.47
C SER A 158 -3.29 20.08 -9.60
N ASP A 159 -3.98 21.14 -10.03
CA ASP A 159 -5.08 21.80 -9.32
C ASP A 159 -6.41 21.77 -10.10
N ALA A 160 -6.52 20.91 -11.11
CA ALA A 160 -7.76 20.76 -11.86
C ALA A 160 -8.92 20.38 -10.94
N LYS A 161 -10.12 20.91 -11.19
CA LYS A 161 -11.29 20.59 -10.37
C LYS A 161 -11.69 19.13 -10.56
N VAL A 162 -11.85 18.42 -9.44
CA VAL A 162 -12.45 17.08 -9.43
C VAL A 162 -13.96 17.26 -9.53
N VAL A 163 -14.56 16.70 -10.59
CA VAL A 163 -16.01 16.77 -10.88
C VAL A 163 -16.68 15.50 -10.40
#